data_AF-A0A286DRL2-F1
#
_entry.id   AF-A0A286DRL2-F1
#
_cell.length_a   1.000
_cell.length_b   1.000
_cell.length_c   1.000
_cell.angle_alpha   90.00
_cell.angle_beta   90.00
_cell.angle_gamma   90.00
#
_symmetry.space_group_name_H-M   'P 1'
#
loop_
_entity.id
_entity.type
_entity.pdbx_description
1 polymer ?
#
loop_
_entity_poly.entity_id
_entity_poly.type
_entity_poly.pdbx_seq_one_letter_code
_entity_poly.pdbx_strand_id
1 'polypeptide(L)'
;MTPVAQEDIVRVLGAYCLIRLDNGAESFWHHGHYVCAADSATGDQCVADVARLAARAGGQSLRHAELPVPDGDWCWNDIVKRLARSALTETVRASGIVTGSMTPQGRCVHFCDHPLLSGVNDNLWFPVGHNESWFEAVERILILNGLAENLVNLSPLREGGGYSDWKATWNRRVII
;
A
#
# COMPACT_ATOMS: atom_id res chain seq x y z
N MET A 1 23.78 0.25 -3.74
CA MET A 1 22.55 -0.41 -3.23
C MET A 1 21.36 0.36 -3.76
N THR A 2 20.33 -0.32 -4.23
CA THR A 2 19.08 0.31 -4.66
C THR A 2 18.43 1.03 -3.47
N PRO A 3 17.95 2.29 -3.64
CA PRO A 3 17.20 2.97 -2.60
C PRO A 3 15.95 2.14 -2.21
N VAL A 4 15.66 2.07 -0.91
CA VAL A 4 14.42 1.47 -0.40
C VAL A 4 13.38 2.57 -0.36
N ALA A 5 12.29 2.41 -1.11
CA ALA A 5 11.18 3.36 -1.12
C ALA A 5 10.24 3.09 0.06
N GLN A 6 9.43 4.08 0.44
CA GLN A 6 8.46 3.93 1.53
C GLN A 6 7.45 2.80 1.24
N GLU A 7 7.07 2.63 -0.03
CA GLU A 7 6.20 1.54 -0.48
C GLU A 7 6.80 0.15 -0.23
N ASP A 8 8.13 0.00 -0.27
CA ASP A 8 8.80 -1.27 0.04
C ASP A 8 8.67 -1.61 1.53
N ILE A 9 8.78 -0.60 2.39
CA ILE A 9 8.60 -0.74 3.83
C ILE A 9 7.15 -1.07 4.15
N VAL A 10 6.18 -0.32 3.59
CA VAL A 10 4.74 -0.58 3.75
C VAL A 10 4.39 -1.99 3.31
N ARG A 11 4.97 -2.47 2.20
CA ARG A 11 4.68 -3.81 1.68
C ARG A 11 5.04 -4.89 2.69
N VAL A 12 6.23 -4.79 3.31
CA VAL A 12 6.72 -5.79 4.27
C VAL A 12 6.06 -5.67 5.63
N LEU A 13 5.91 -4.46 6.15
CA LEU A 13 5.33 -4.25 7.48
C LEU A 13 3.79 -4.34 7.46
N GLY A 14 3.15 -4.08 6.33
CA GLY A 14 1.70 -3.93 6.25
C GLY A 14 1.21 -2.65 6.92
N ALA A 15 -0.09 -2.57 7.15
CA ALA A 15 -0.72 -1.39 7.75
C ALA A 15 -0.42 -1.24 9.24
N TYR A 16 -0.32 -2.35 9.98
CA TYR A 16 0.04 -2.39 11.40
C TYR A 16 1.10 -3.46 11.61
N CYS A 17 2.26 -3.10 12.17
CA CYS A 17 3.35 -4.05 12.43
C CYS A 17 3.95 -3.85 13.82
N LEU A 18 4.05 -4.94 14.57
CA LEU A 18 4.90 -5.04 15.74
C LEU A 18 6.19 -5.76 15.33
N ILE A 19 7.34 -5.16 15.61
CA ILE A 19 8.65 -5.82 15.50
C ILE A 19 9.17 -6.05 16.91
N ARG A 20 9.56 -7.28 17.21
CA ARG A 20 10.22 -7.67 18.47
C ARG A 20 11.60 -8.23 18.15
N LEU A 21 12.61 -7.73 18.85
CA LEU A 21 13.96 -8.25 18.78
C LEU A 21 14.20 -9.31 19.87
N ASP A 22 15.17 -10.19 19.68
CA ASP A 22 15.52 -11.27 20.63
C ASP A 22 15.93 -10.75 22.03
N ASN A 23 16.42 -9.51 22.14
CA ASN A 23 16.68 -8.88 23.44
C ASN A 23 15.42 -8.36 24.14
N GLY A 24 14.24 -8.49 23.51
CA GLY A 24 12.96 -8.00 24.02
C GLY A 24 12.65 -6.55 23.65
N ALA A 25 13.51 -5.85 22.90
CA ALA A 25 13.18 -4.53 22.39
C ALA A 25 12.06 -4.62 21.34
N GLU A 26 11.12 -3.69 21.38
CA GLU A 26 9.93 -3.69 20.54
C GLU A 26 9.74 -2.37 19.82
N SER A 27 9.20 -2.40 18.61
CA SER A 27 8.70 -1.20 17.92
C SER A 27 7.37 -1.43 17.24
N PHE A 28 6.54 -0.39 17.24
CA PHE A 28 5.26 -0.38 16.56
C PHE A 28 5.30 0.57 15.36
N TRP A 29 4.77 0.08 14.24
CA TRP A 29 4.72 0.77 12.96
C TRP A 29 3.30 0.82 12.40
N HIS A 30 2.95 1.96 11.83
CA HIS A 30 1.68 2.20 11.15
C HIS A 30 1.95 2.65 9.71
N HIS A 31 1.48 1.90 8.72
CA HIS A 31 1.73 2.15 7.29
C HIS A 31 3.21 2.41 6.99
N GLY A 32 4.09 1.56 7.53
CA GLY A 32 5.54 1.71 7.35
C GLY A 32 6.17 2.92 8.06
N HIS A 33 5.42 3.67 8.85
CA HIS A 33 5.93 4.79 9.65
C HIS A 33 6.12 4.37 11.11
N TYR A 34 7.24 4.78 11.69
CA TYR A 34 7.55 4.55 13.09
C TYR A 34 6.56 5.30 14.00
N VAL A 35 6.00 4.62 15.00
CA VAL A 35 5.08 5.22 15.97
C VAL A 35 5.77 5.33 17.33
N CYS A 36 6.20 4.21 17.89
CA CYS A 36 6.85 4.14 19.20
C CYS A 36 7.66 2.86 19.35
N ALA A 37 8.46 2.80 20.40
CA ALA A 37 9.25 1.64 20.81
C ALA A 37 9.22 1.48 22.32
N ALA A 38 9.51 0.26 22.77
CA ALA A 38 9.79 -0.05 24.17
C ALA A 38 11.12 -0.81 24.23
N ASP A 39 11.96 -0.43 25.18
CA ASP A 39 13.16 -1.18 25.49
C ASP A 39 12.91 -2.04 26.74
N SER A 40 13.11 -3.35 26.62
CA SER A 40 13.00 -4.28 27.74
C SER A 40 14.04 -4.00 28.82
N ALA A 41 15.18 -3.39 28.45
CA ALA A 41 16.25 -3.03 29.39
C ALA A 41 15.90 -1.82 30.29
N THR A 42 14.98 -0.96 29.85
CA THR A 42 14.57 0.25 30.59
C THR A 42 13.29 0.04 31.40
N GLY A 43 12.62 -1.11 31.25
CA GLY A 43 11.35 -1.41 31.91
C GLY A 43 10.16 -0.66 31.29
N ASP A 44 10.28 -0.22 30.04
CA ASP A 44 9.21 0.46 29.32
C ASP A 44 7.98 -0.44 29.15
N GLN A 45 6.80 0.17 29.09
CA GLN A 45 5.56 -0.57 28.80
C GLN A 45 5.61 -1.17 27.40
N CYS A 46 5.34 -2.47 27.31
CA CYS A 46 5.25 -3.22 26.06
C CYS A 46 4.35 -2.49 25.04
N VAL A 47 4.85 -2.26 23.82
CA VAL A 47 4.09 -1.57 22.76
C VAL A 47 3.08 -2.49 22.07
N ALA A 48 3.10 -3.80 22.38
CA ALA A 48 2.23 -4.80 21.76
C ALA A 48 0.73 -4.52 22.00
N ASP A 49 0.34 -4.04 23.18
CA ASP A 49 -1.06 -3.73 23.47
C ASP A 49 -1.54 -2.53 22.66
N VAL A 50 -0.72 -1.49 22.53
CA VAL A 50 -0.99 -0.33 21.68
C VAL A 50 -1.13 -0.76 20.23
N ALA A 51 -0.20 -1.56 19.71
CA ALA A 51 -0.22 -2.06 18.35
C ALA A 51 -1.49 -2.90 18.08
N ARG A 52 -1.86 -3.78 19.02
CA ARG A 52 -3.05 -4.63 18.93
C ARG A 52 -4.34 -3.82 18.94
N LEU A 53 -4.46 -2.85 19.86
CA LEU A 53 -5.63 -1.99 19.95
C LEU A 53 -5.77 -1.09 18.72
N ALA A 54 -4.66 -0.55 18.21
CA ALA A 54 -4.64 0.26 16.99
C ALA A 54 -5.10 -0.56 15.77
N ALA A 55 -4.55 -1.77 15.59
CA ALA A 55 -4.95 -2.65 14.49
C ALA A 55 -6.44 -3.02 14.56
N ARG A 56 -6.95 -3.34 15.77
CA ARG A 56 -8.37 -3.61 16.01
C ARG A 56 -9.25 -2.40 15.71
N ALA A 57 -8.85 -1.20 16.14
CA ALA A 57 -9.57 0.03 15.86
C ALA A 57 -9.61 0.33 14.35
N GLY A 58 -8.54 0.01 13.63
CA GLY A 58 -8.48 0.10 12.17
C GLY A 58 -9.18 -1.03 11.42
N GLY A 59 -9.72 -2.05 12.11
CA GLY A 59 -10.33 -3.22 11.47
C GLY A 59 -9.35 -4.06 10.64
N GLN A 60 -8.05 -3.99 10.94
CA GLN A 60 -7.00 -4.68 10.19
C GLN A 60 -6.20 -5.63 11.08
N SER A 61 -5.56 -6.63 10.47
CA SER A 61 -4.68 -7.55 11.18
C SER A 61 -3.37 -6.87 11.58
N LEU A 62 -2.87 -7.19 12.78
CA LEU A 62 -1.52 -6.82 13.21
C LEU A 62 -0.52 -7.84 12.67
N ARG A 63 0.46 -7.39 11.88
CA ARG A 63 1.64 -8.22 11.54
C ARG A 63 2.61 -8.24 12.71
N HIS A 64 3.28 -9.38 12.89
CA HIS A 64 4.32 -9.55 13.90
C HIS A 64 5.60 -10.06 13.22
N ALA A 65 6.74 -9.46 13.54
CA ALA A 65 8.05 -9.89 13.10
C ALA A 65 8.97 -10.08 14.31
N GLU A 66 9.49 -11.29 14.49
CA GLU A 66 10.49 -11.63 15.50
C GLU A 66 11.85 -11.75 14.81
N LEU A 67 12.85 -11.01 15.29
CA LEU A 67 14.13 -10.84 14.60
C LEU A 67 15.31 -10.87 15.58
N PRO A 68 16.49 -11.34 15.14
CA PRO A 68 17.71 -11.18 15.92
C PRO A 68 18.08 -9.71 16.08
N VAL A 69 18.76 -9.39 17.19
CA VAL A 69 19.36 -8.07 17.40
C VAL A 69 20.46 -7.86 16.34
N PRO A 70 20.44 -6.74 15.59
CA PRO A 70 21.52 -6.44 14.65
C PRO A 70 22.87 -6.27 15.35
N ASP A 71 23.95 -6.68 14.68
CA ASP A 71 25.32 -6.42 15.13
C ASP A 71 25.65 -4.92 15.03
N GLY A 72 26.40 -4.41 16.02
CA GLY A 72 26.89 -3.02 16.03
C GLY A 72 25.83 -1.99 16.43
N ASP A 73 26.06 -0.74 16.02
CA ASP A 73 25.10 0.36 16.21
C ASP A 73 23.98 0.25 15.17
N TRP A 74 22.73 0.34 15.60
CA TRP A 74 21.56 0.14 14.74
C TRP A 74 20.42 1.06 15.14
N CYS A 75 19.55 1.38 14.18
CA CYS A 75 18.27 2.00 14.46
C CYS A 75 17.11 1.23 13.81
N TRP A 76 15.91 1.47 14.30
CA TRP A 76 14.67 0.87 13.79
C TRP A 76 14.49 1.05 12.27
N ASN A 77 14.93 2.19 11.71
CA ASN A 77 14.90 2.45 10.28
C ASN A 77 15.82 1.50 9.47
N ASP A 78 16.93 1.07 10.04
CA ASP A 78 17.85 0.14 9.35
C ASP A 78 17.26 -1.28 9.31
N ILE A 79 16.60 -1.69 10.39
CA ILE A 79 15.89 -2.98 10.48
C ILE A 79 14.82 -3.06 9.39
N VAL A 80 13.95 -2.06 9.28
CA VAL A 80 12.86 -2.11 8.29
C VAL A 80 13.35 -1.99 6.85
N LYS A 81 14.45 -1.25 6.61
CA LYS A 81 15.11 -1.22 5.29
C LYS A 81 15.74 -2.57 4.95
N ARG A 82 16.30 -3.28 5.94
CA ARG A 82 16.84 -4.63 5.74
C ARG A 82 15.72 -5.62 5.41
N LEU A 83 14.61 -5.58 6.15
CA LEU A 83 13.41 -6.38 5.88
C LEU A 83 12.87 -6.12 4.47
N ALA A 84 12.75 -4.84 4.08
CA ALA A 84 12.32 -4.45 2.74
C ALA A 84 13.23 -5.01 1.63
N ARG A 85 14.55 -5.05 1.86
CA ARG A 85 15.52 -5.58 0.91
C ARG A 85 15.55 -7.12 0.86
N SER A 86 15.29 -7.78 1.98
CA SER A 86 15.31 -9.25 2.07
C SER A 86 14.00 -9.89 1.68
N ALA A 87 12.90 -9.13 1.60
CA ALA A 87 11.62 -9.65 1.19
C ALA A 87 11.71 -10.22 -0.22
N LEU A 88 11.38 -11.50 -0.32
CA LEU A 88 11.15 -12.13 -1.61
C LEU A 88 9.89 -11.51 -2.20
N THR A 89 10.04 -10.91 -3.38
CA THR A 89 8.94 -10.26 -4.08
C THR A 89 8.80 -10.82 -5.47
N GLU A 90 7.57 -10.85 -5.96
CA GLU A 90 7.26 -11.16 -7.34
C GLU A 90 6.32 -10.09 -7.93
N THR A 91 6.41 -9.90 -9.24
CA THR A 91 5.43 -9.08 -9.97
C THR A 91 4.30 -9.99 -10.43
N VAL A 92 3.08 -9.71 -9.97
CA VAL A 92 1.86 -10.43 -10.37
C VAL A 92 0.94 -9.55 -11.20
N ARG A 93 0.02 -10.20 -11.92
CA ARG A 93 -1.06 -9.53 -12.66
C ARG A 93 -2.29 -9.35 -11.79
N ALA A 94 -2.76 -8.12 -11.70
CA ALA A 94 -4.05 -7.77 -11.10
C ALA A 94 -4.97 -7.15 -12.16
N SER A 95 -6.28 -7.17 -11.89
CA SER A 95 -7.26 -6.53 -12.76
C SER A 95 -8.48 -6.01 -12.00
N GLY A 96 -9.15 -5.02 -12.57
CA GLY A 96 -10.35 -4.40 -12.03
C GLY A 96 -11.16 -3.69 -13.12
N ILE A 97 -12.40 -3.34 -12.81
CA ILE A 97 -13.27 -2.61 -13.73
C ILE A 97 -13.11 -1.11 -13.48
N VAL A 98 -13.05 -0.35 -14.57
CA VAL A 98 -12.88 1.11 -14.52
C VAL A 98 -13.84 1.76 -15.49
N THR A 99 -14.55 2.78 -15.03
CA THR A 99 -15.47 3.58 -15.85
C THR A 99 -14.84 4.94 -16.11
N GLY A 100 -14.70 5.31 -17.38
CA GLY A 100 -14.42 6.68 -17.80
C GLY A 100 -15.70 7.36 -18.21
N SER A 101 -15.91 8.60 -17.74
CA SER A 101 -17.12 9.36 -18.03
C SER A 101 -16.79 10.78 -18.48
N MET A 102 -17.60 11.29 -19.41
CA MET A 102 -17.68 12.70 -19.75
C MET A 102 -18.77 13.35 -18.90
N THR A 103 -18.40 14.32 -18.06
CA THR A 103 -19.36 15.09 -17.24
C THR A 103 -19.34 16.57 -17.65
N PRO A 104 -20.34 17.37 -17.26
CA PRO A 104 -20.28 18.82 -17.44
C PRO A 104 -19.05 19.47 -16.79
N GLN A 105 -18.48 18.86 -15.75
CA GLN A 105 -17.30 19.34 -15.03
C GLN A 105 -15.98 18.86 -15.63
N GLY A 106 -16.01 17.97 -16.61
CA GLY A 106 -14.83 17.42 -17.28
C GLY A 106 -14.81 15.90 -17.32
N ARG A 107 -13.65 15.37 -17.69
CA ARG A 107 -13.40 13.93 -17.80
C ARG A 107 -13.05 13.35 -16.43
N CYS A 108 -13.59 12.20 -16.10
CA CYS A 108 -13.31 11.53 -14.84
C CYS A 108 -13.27 10.00 -15.00
N VAL A 109 -12.54 9.36 -14.08
CA VAL A 109 -12.42 7.91 -13.97
C VAL A 109 -12.92 7.46 -12.60
N HIS A 110 -13.67 6.36 -12.58
CA HIS A 110 -14.11 5.67 -11.37
C HIS A 110 -13.63 4.22 -11.40
N PHE A 111 -13.04 3.74 -10.31
CA PHE A 111 -12.67 2.33 -10.15
C PHE A 111 -13.80 1.59 -9.43
N CYS A 112 -14.46 0.69 -10.14
CA CYS A 112 -15.60 -0.05 -9.62
C CYS A 112 -15.14 -1.11 -8.62
N ASP A 113 -15.75 -1.12 -7.42
CA ASP A 113 -15.53 -2.13 -6.39
C ASP A 113 -14.02 -2.31 -6.02
N HIS A 114 -13.24 -1.24 -6.15
CA HIS A 114 -11.83 -1.27 -5.76
C HIS A 114 -11.68 -0.86 -4.30
N PRO A 115 -11.08 -1.69 -3.42
CA PRO A 115 -11.13 -1.50 -1.96
C PRO A 115 -10.58 -0.16 -1.45
N LEU A 116 -9.69 0.47 -2.22
CA LEU A 116 -9.19 1.83 -1.95
C LEU A 116 -9.79 2.92 -2.85
N LEU A 117 -9.95 2.65 -4.16
CA LEU A 117 -10.19 3.68 -5.17
C LEU A 117 -11.68 3.89 -5.47
N SER A 118 -12.58 3.01 -5.03
CA SER A 118 -14.02 3.25 -5.13
C SER A 118 -14.51 4.23 -4.06
N GLY A 119 -13.77 4.38 -2.97
CA GLY A 119 -14.16 5.18 -1.80
C GLY A 119 -15.18 4.45 -0.91
N VAL A 120 -15.44 4.99 0.28
CA VAL A 120 -16.30 4.35 1.31
C VAL A 120 -17.76 4.15 0.86
N ASN A 121 -18.21 4.92 -0.12
CA ASN A 121 -19.56 4.86 -0.68
C ASN A 121 -19.58 4.40 -2.15
N ASP A 122 -18.49 3.80 -2.64
CA ASP A 122 -18.32 3.32 -4.02
C ASP A 122 -18.59 4.39 -5.10
N ASN A 123 -18.35 5.67 -4.78
CA ASN A 123 -18.63 6.79 -5.67
C ASN A 123 -17.50 7.83 -5.70
N LEU A 124 -16.25 7.38 -5.59
CA LEU A 124 -15.08 8.22 -5.78
C LEU A 124 -14.73 8.35 -7.26
N TRP A 125 -14.52 9.59 -7.72
CA TRP A 125 -14.16 9.91 -9.10
C TRP A 125 -12.87 10.72 -9.14
N PHE A 126 -11.96 10.32 -10.01
CA PHE A 126 -10.68 10.99 -10.22
C PHE A 126 -10.73 11.84 -11.49
N PRO A 127 -10.30 13.11 -11.45
CA PRO A 127 -10.27 13.94 -12.64
C PRO A 127 -9.21 13.45 -13.63
N VAL A 128 -9.51 13.61 -14.92
CA VAL A 128 -8.61 13.32 -16.04
C VAL A 128 -8.25 14.63 -16.73
N GLY A 129 -6.95 14.82 -17.00
CA GLY A 129 -6.45 15.98 -17.72
C GLY A 129 -7.04 16.09 -19.13
N HIS A 130 -7.18 17.31 -19.63
CA HIS A 130 -7.76 17.54 -20.97
C HIS A 130 -7.03 16.76 -22.08
N ASN A 131 -5.69 16.77 -22.03
CA ASN A 131 -4.80 16.08 -22.98
C ASN A 131 -4.37 14.69 -22.52
N GLU A 132 -4.88 14.20 -21.38
CA GLU A 132 -4.49 12.92 -20.81
C GLU A 132 -5.39 11.81 -21.40
N SER A 133 -4.81 10.74 -21.92
CA SER A 133 -5.57 9.58 -22.36
C SER A 133 -6.19 8.83 -21.16
N TRP A 134 -7.22 8.01 -21.41
CA TRP A 134 -7.78 7.15 -20.36
C TRP A 134 -6.74 6.19 -19.78
N PHE A 135 -5.83 5.69 -20.62
CA PHE A 135 -4.75 4.80 -20.19
C PHE A 135 -3.79 5.51 -19.23
N GLU A 136 -3.29 6.69 -19.60
CA GLU A 136 -2.37 7.48 -18.77
C GLU A 136 -3.03 7.86 -17.44
N ALA A 137 -4.30 8.24 -17.45
CA ALA A 137 -5.02 8.58 -16.24
C ALA A 137 -5.16 7.39 -15.28
N VAL A 138 -5.60 6.23 -15.79
CA VAL A 138 -5.76 5.02 -14.98
C VAL A 138 -4.40 4.56 -14.43
N GLU A 139 -3.36 4.57 -15.26
CA GLU A 139 -2.00 4.21 -14.84
C GLU A 139 -1.49 5.14 -13.74
N ARG A 140 -1.58 6.46 -13.95
CA ARG A 140 -1.18 7.45 -12.96
C ARG A 140 -1.90 7.25 -11.64
N ILE A 141 -3.22 7.05 -11.65
CA ILE A 141 -3.99 6.85 -10.41
C ILE A 141 -3.53 5.58 -9.70
N LEU A 142 -3.34 4.47 -10.42
CA LEU A 142 -2.86 3.22 -9.82
C LEU A 142 -1.45 3.37 -9.21
N ILE A 143 -0.51 3.99 -9.93
CA ILE A 143 0.87 4.20 -9.48
C ILE A 143 0.92 5.16 -8.28
N LEU A 144 0.24 6.31 -8.36
CA LEU A 144 0.27 7.30 -7.28
C LEU A 144 -0.34 6.78 -5.97
N ASN A 145 -1.22 5.78 -6.04
CA ASN A 145 -1.78 5.11 -4.86
C ASN A 145 -0.99 3.85 -4.43
N GLY A 146 0.16 3.57 -5.03
CA GLY A 146 1.01 2.42 -4.69
C GLY A 146 0.39 1.06 -5.04
N LEU A 147 -0.56 1.04 -5.98
CA LEU A 147 -1.33 -0.17 -6.35
C LEU A 147 -0.76 -0.91 -7.56
N ALA A 148 0.03 -0.24 -8.39
CA ALA A 148 0.63 -0.80 -9.59
C ALA A 148 2.05 -0.30 -9.83
N GLU A 149 2.84 -1.11 -10.51
CA GLU A 149 4.11 -0.68 -11.13
C GLU A 149 3.83 0.02 -12.46
N ASN A 150 2.88 -0.51 -13.23
CA ASN A 150 2.40 0.07 -14.48
C ASN A 150 1.06 -0.57 -14.89
N LEU A 151 0.29 0.16 -15.69
CA LEU A 151 -0.87 -0.38 -16.38
C LEU A 151 -0.39 -1.13 -17.62
N VAL A 152 -1.05 -2.24 -17.94
CA VAL A 152 -0.68 -3.04 -19.13
C VAL A 152 -1.74 -2.99 -20.19
N ASN A 153 -3.01 -2.99 -19.80
CA ASN A 153 -4.10 -2.98 -20.75
C ASN A 153 -5.37 -2.35 -20.18
N LEU A 154 -6.11 -1.67 -21.05
CA LEU A 154 -7.51 -1.29 -20.87
C LEU A 154 -8.34 -1.99 -21.95
N SER A 155 -8.94 -3.12 -21.62
CA SER A 155 -9.81 -3.85 -22.55
C SER A 155 -11.24 -3.30 -22.47
N PRO A 156 -11.86 -2.85 -23.56
CA PRO A 156 -13.24 -2.36 -23.54
C PRO A 156 -14.20 -3.47 -23.12
N LEU A 157 -15.15 -3.12 -22.24
CA LEU A 157 -16.23 -4.00 -21.79
C LEU A 157 -17.57 -3.49 -22.31
N ARG A 158 -17.82 -2.18 -22.14
CA ARG A 158 -19.08 -1.55 -22.52
C ARG A 158 -18.84 -0.10 -22.92
N GLU A 159 -19.60 0.38 -23.88
CA GLU A 159 -19.67 1.79 -24.23
C GLU A 159 -21.13 2.25 -24.18
N GLY A 160 -21.35 3.46 -23.69
CA GLY A 160 -22.64 4.11 -23.61
C GLY A 160 -22.57 5.57 -24.03
N GLY A 161 -23.72 6.26 -24.01
CA GLY A 161 -23.82 7.68 -24.36
C GLY A 161 -23.19 8.57 -23.29
N GLY A 162 -21.86 8.63 -23.25
CA GLY A 162 -21.09 9.49 -22.35
C GLY A 162 -20.17 8.76 -21.37
N TYR A 163 -20.14 7.43 -21.39
CA TYR A 163 -19.23 6.64 -20.58
C TYR A 163 -18.69 5.42 -21.33
N SER A 164 -17.55 4.92 -20.87
CA SER A 164 -16.90 3.70 -21.34
C SER A 164 -16.39 2.92 -20.13
N ASP A 165 -16.69 1.63 -20.08
CA ASP A 165 -16.19 0.70 -19.08
C ASP A 165 -15.08 -0.16 -19.67
N TRP A 166 -14.00 -0.32 -18.92
CA TRP A 166 -12.86 -1.16 -19.28
C TRP A 166 -12.52 -2.14 -18.17
N LYS A 167 -11.97 -3.30 -18.57
CA LYS A 167 -11.16 -4.11 -17.68
C LYS A 167 -9.73 -3.59 -17.73
N ALA A 168 -9.30 -2.95 -16.66
CA ALA A 168 -7.90 -2.60 -16.45
C ALA A 168 -7.12 -3.83 -15.98
N THR A 169 -5.94 -4.03 -16.56
CA THR A 169 -4.98 -5.05 -16.12
C THR A 169 -3.64 -4.39 -15.87
N TRP A 170 -3.07 -4.58 -14.69
CA TRP A 170 -1.82 -3.95 -14.27
C TRP A 170 -0.87 -4.93 -13.60
N ASN A 171 0.40 -4.54 -13.56
CA ASN A 171 1.44 -5.23 -12.80
C ASN A 171 1.46 -4.67 -11.38
N ARG A 172 1.57 -5.54 -10.37
CA ARG A 172 1.82 -5.13 -8.98
C ARG A 172 2.86 -6.02 -8.34
N ARG A 173 3.70 -5.42 -7.50
CA ARG A 173 4.69 -6.15 -6.71
C ARG A 173 4.06 -6.66 -5.41
N VAL A 174 4.17 -7.95 -5.15
CA VAL A 174 3.69 -8.62 -3.93
C VAL A 174 4.84 -9.32 -3.22
N ILE A 175 4.63 -9.66 -1.94
CA ILE A 175 5.54 -10.51 -1.16
C ILE A 175 5.06 -11.94 -1.29
N ILE A 176 6.02 -12.86 -1.45
CA ILE A 176 5.82 -14.32 -1.46
C ILE A 176 6.24 -14.97 -0.15
#